data_AF-A0A962RF43-F1
#
_entry.id   AF-A0A962RF43-F1
#
_cell.length_a   1.000
_cell.length_b   1.000
_cell.length_c   1.000
_cell.angle_alpha   90.00
_cell.angle_beta   90.00
_cell.angle_gamma   90.00
#
_symmetry.space_group_name_H-M   'P 1'
#
loop_
_entity.id
_entity.type
_entity.pdbx_description
1 polymer ?
#
loop_
_entity_poly.entity_id
_entity_poly.type
_entity_poly.pdbx_seq_one_letter_code
_entity_poly.pdbx_strand_id
1 'polypeptide(L)'
;MSSNHVGPAAETIESGEGSVAVLSAGALRQAARAALSASARTVAQQLRSVLRLWYREHAIARTVDTLRALDDATLRDIGLTRCGIRAAAEQAVDKEHSRASDAA
;
A
#
# COMPACT_ATOMS: atom_id res chain seq x y z
N MET A 1 -5.78 -1.15 64.06
CA MET A 1 -5.32 0.26 64.11
C MET A 1 -5.42 0.84 62.72
N SER A 2 -6.05 2.00 62.63
CA SER A 2 -6.06 2.98 61.54
C SER A 2 -6.59 2.60 60.16
N SER A 3 -7.90 2.84 60.03
CA SER A 3 -8.55 3.33 58.80
C SER A 3 -7.84 4.59 58.28
N ASN A 4 -7.62 4.69 56.97
CA ASN A 4 -7.34 5.96 56.32
C ASN A 4 -8.44 6.25 55.29
N HIS A 5 -9.20 7.29 55.61
CA HIS A 5 -10.30 7.86 54.86
C HIS A 5 -9.75 9.12 54.17
N VAL A 6 -9.69 9.12 52.84
CA VAL A 6 -9.31 10.30 52.04
C VAL A 6 -10.41 10.50 51.01
N GLY A 7 -11.19 11.57 51.19
CA GLY A 7 -12.35 11.91 50.38
C GLY A 7 -11.98 12.49 49.01
N PRO A 8 -12.89 12.45 48.03
CA PRO A 8 -12.72 13.11 46.75
C PRO A 8 -12.98 14.62 46.88
N ALA A 9 -11.94 15.43 46.74
CA ALA A 9 -12.07 16.86 46.51
C ALA A 9 -12.63 17.09 45.10
N ALA A 10 -13.80 17.72 45.04
CA ALA A 10 -14.43 18.16 43.81
C ALA A 10 -13.56 19.25 43.17
N GLU A 11 -12.82 18.87 42.12
CA GLU A 11 -12.04 19.82 41.33
C GLU A 11 -12.96 20.48 40.30
N THR A 12 -13.03 21.80 40.43
CA THR A 12 -13.77 22.76 39.61
C THR A 12 -13.59 22.49 38.12
N ILE A 13 -14.69 22.19 37.44
CA ILE A 13 -14.75 22.18 35.98
C ILE A 13 -14.68 23.64 35.54
N GLU A 14 -13.50 24.10 35.11
CA GLU A 14 -13.37 25.35 34.37
C GLU A 14 -14.22 25.25 33.10
N SER A 15 -15.31 26.01 33.12
CA SER A 15 -16.16 26.29 31.97
C SER A 15 -15.34 27.11 30.98
N GLY A 16 -14.51 26.42 30.18
CA GLY A 16 -13.88 27.00 29.01
C GLY A 16 -14.96 27.41 28.03
N GLU A 17 -15.25 28.71 27.98
CA GLU A 17 -16.11 29.34 26.99
C GLU A 17 -15.63 28.92 25.60
N GLY A 18 -16.32 27.91 25.06
CA GLY A 18 -16.08 27.38 23.74
C GLY A 18 -16.32 28.51 22.74
N SER A 19 -15.24 29.15 22.31
CA SER A 19 -15.21 29.97 21.10
C SER A 19 -15.52 29.02 19.95
N VAL A 20 -16.80 28.80 19.70
CA VAL A 20 -17.29 28.02 18.58
C VAL A 20 -17.01 28.89 17.36
N ALA A 21 -15.81 28.76 16.82
CA ALA A 21 -15.40 29.45 15.60
C ALA A 21 -16.44 29.12 14.54
N VAL A 22 -17.27 30.11 14.20
CA VAL A 22 -18.24 30.01 13.11
C VAL A 22 -17.42 29.87 11.84
N LEU A 23 -17.15 28.63 11.45
CA LEU A 23 -16.40 28.31 10.25
C LEU A 23 -17.18 28.90 9.09
N SER A 24 -16.54 29.82 8.36
CA SER A 24 -17.14 30.38 7.17
C SER A 24 -17.47 29.25 6.18
N ALA A 25 -18.51 29.45 5.38
CA ALA A 25 -18.86 28.49 4.33
C ALA A 25 -17.68 28.18 3.39
N GLY A 26 -16.73 29.13 3.23
CA GLY A 26 -15.48 28.92 2.50
C GLY A 26 -14.54 27.92 3.17
N ALA A 27 -14.35 28.02 4.49
CA ALA A 27 -13.52 27.08 5.25
C ALA A 27 -14.07 25.65 5.19
N LEU A 28 -15.39 25.50 5.29
CA LEU A 28 -16.06 24.19 5.18
C LEU A 28 -15.84 23.57 3.79
N ARG A 29 -15.97 24.36 2.71
CA ARG A 29 -15.72 23.89 1.33
C ARG A 29 -14.26 23.48 1.13
N GLN A 30 -13.32 24.26 1.66
CA GLN A 30 -11.89 23.95 1.55
C GLN A 30 -11.54 22.66 2.29
N ALA A 31 -12.07 22.48 3.50
CA ALA A 31 -11.92 21.24 4.27
C ALA A 31 -12.52 20.03 3.53
N ALA A 32 -13.73 20.17 2.98
CA ALA A 32 -14.36 19.10 2.19
C ALA A 32 -13.54 18.73 0.94
N ARG A 33 -13.00 19.72 0.22
CA ARG A 33 -12.12 19.48 -0.94
C ARG A 33 -10.83 18.77 -0.53
N ALA A 34 -10.22 19.18 0.57
CA ALA A 34 -9.02 18.56 1.11
C ALA A 34 -9.29 17.09 1.49
N ALA A 35 -10.39 16.82 2.19
CA ALA A 35 -10.82 15.47 2.55
C ALA A 35 -11.04 14.60 1.30
N LEU A 36 -11.78 15.09 0.30
CA LEU A 36 -12.01 14.35 -0.95
C LEU A 36 -10.70 14.05 -1.69
N SER A 37 -9.78 15.02 -1.75
CA SER A 37 -8.46 14.84 -2.38
C SER A 37 -7.59 13.82 -1.64
N ALA A 38 -7.72 13.73 -0.31
CA ALA A 38 -7.02 12.73 0.49
C ALA A 38 -7.59 11.33 0.20
N SER A 39 -8.92 11.18 0.21
CA SER A 39 -9.57 9.92 -0.15
C SER A 39 -9.22 9.46 -1.56
N ALA A 40 -9.22 10.38 -2.54
CA ALA A 40 -8.85 10.06 -3.92
C ALA A 40 -7.40 9.56 -4.03
N ARG A 41 -6.46 10.13 -3.27
CA ARG A 41 -5.06 9.66 -3.23
C ARG A 41 -4.97 8.25 -2.65
N THR A 42 -5.69 7.96 -1.57
CA THR A 42 -5.72 6.62 -0.97
C THR A 42 -6.27 5.58 -1.94
N VAL A 43 -7.39 5.87 -2.60
CA VAL A 43 -7.97 4.97 -3.61
C VAL A 43 -7.01 4.76 -4.78
N ALA A 44 -6.38 5.83 -5.26
CA ALA A 44 -5.39 5.73 -6.33
C ALA A 44 -4.17 4.88 -5.92
N GLN A 45 -3.70 4.99 -4.67
CA GLN A 45 -2.62 4.15 -4.15
C GLN A 45 -3.01 2.67 -4.07
N GLN A 46 -4.22 2.38 -3.58
CA GLN A 46 -4.75 1.01 -3.53
C GLN A 46 -4.95 0.41 -4.93
N LEU A 47 -5.49 1.19 -5.87
CA LEU A 47 -5.64 0.72 -7.25
C LEU A 47 -4.29 0.43 -7.90
N ARG A 48 -3.29 1.29 -7.66
CA ARG A 48 -1.92 1.06 -8.14
C ARG A 48 -1.32 -0.22 -7.56
N SER A 49 -1.52 -0.52 -6.27
CA SER A 49 -0.96 -1.73 -5.67
C SER A 49 -1.62 -3.00 -6.24
N VAL A 50 -2.94 -2.99 -6.40
CA VAL A 50 -3.69 -4.09 -7.03
C VAL A 50 -3.26 -4.30 -8.47
N LEU A 51 -3.18 -3.22 -9.26
CA LEU A 51 -2.72 -3.31 -10.66
C LEU A 51 -1.30 -3.84 -10.75
N ARG A 52 -0.37 -3.38 -9.90
CA ARG A 52 1.01 -3.89 -9.87
C ARG A 52 1.06 -5.40 -9.60
N LEU A 53 0.30 -5.87 -8.62
CA LEU A 53 0.23 -7.30 -8.31
C LEU A 53 -0.33 -8.10 -9.50
N TRP A 54 -1.42 -7.62 -10.10
CA TRP A 54 -2.02 -8.27 -11.26
C TRP A 54 -1.08 -8.32 -12.46
N TYR A 55 -0.41 -7.20 -12.78
CA TYR A 55 0.59 -7.14 -13.85
C TYR A 55 1.77 -8.08 -13.59
N ARG A 56 2.24 -8.15 -12.35
CA ARG A 56 3.33 -9.06 -11.95
C ARG A 56 2.96 -10.51 -12.20
N GLU A 57 1.80 -10.95 -11.72
CA GLU A 57 1.33 -12.33 -11.92
C GLU A 57 1.12 -12.64 -13.41
N HIS A 58 0.56 -11.70 -14.18
CA HIS A 58 0.40 -11.88 -15.63
C HIS A 58 1.74 -11.94 -16.38
N ALA A 59 2.73 -11.15 -15.96
CA ALA A 59 4.06 -11.20 -16.54
C ALA A 59 4.73 -12.55 -16.25
N ILE A 60 4.68 -13.02 -15.01
CA ILE A 60 5.21 -14.34 -14.61
C ILE A 60 4.55 -15.45 -15.42
N ALA A 61 3.22 -15.47 -15.48
CA ALA A 61 2.47 -16.49 -16.23
C ALA A 61 2.90 -16.55 -17.70
N ARG A 62 2.97 -15.40 -18.38
CA ARG A 62 3.41 -15.32 -19.78
C ARG A 62 4.85 -15.80 -19.98
N THR A 63 5.77 -15.43 -19.08
CA THR A 63 7.15 -15.90 -19.14
C THR A 63 7.24 -17.40 -18.92
N VAL A 64 6.49 -17.95 -17.96
CA VAL A 64 6.42 -19.39 -17.71
C VAL A 64 5.91 -20.13 -18.94
N ASP A 65 4.83 -19.67 -19.57
CA ASP A 65 4.28 -20.30 -20.77
C ASP A 65 5.27 -20.25 -21.94
N THR A 66 5.94 -19.11 -22.12
CA THR A 66 7.00 -18.96 -23.14
C THR A 66 8.15 -19.95 -22.91
N LEU A 67 8.64 -20.07 -21.68
CA LEU A 67 9.70 -21.01 -21.33
C LEU A 67 9.26 -22.48 -21.40
N ARG A 68 7.98 -22.77 -21.12
CA ARG A 68 7.42 -24.11 -21.27
C ARG A 68 7.32 -24.56 -22.72
N ALA A 69 7.16 -23.62 -23.66
CA ALA A 69 7.13 -23.92 -25.08
C ALA A 69 8.51 -24.31 -25.66
N LEU A 70 9.61 -23.93 -25.00
CA LEU A 70 10.96 -24.32 -25.41
C LEU A 70 11.19 -25.82 -25.15
N ASP A 71 12.06 -26.46 -25.94
CA ASP A 71 12.50 -27.83 -25.68
C ASP A 71 13.55 -27.91 -24.56
N ASP A 72 13.82 -29.13 -24.08
CA ASP A 72 14.73 -29.36 -22.94
C ASP A 72 16.21 -29.06 -23.28
N ALA A 73 16.62 -29.19 -24.54
CA ALA A 73 17.99 -28.87 -24.95
C ALA A 73 18.22 -27.36 -24.91
N THR A 74 17.26 -26.58 -25.45
CA THR A 74 17.26 -25.12 -25.39
C THR A 74 17.21 -24.62 -23.94
N LEU A 75 16.38 -25.21 -23.09
CA LEU A 75 16.35 -24.84 -21.67
C LEU A 75 17.68 -25.13 -20.97
N ARG A 76 18.31 -26.27 -21.29
CA ARG A 76 19.61 -26.63 -20.70
C ARG A 76 20.73 -25.71 -21.15
N ASP A 77 20.70 -25.26 -22.41
CA ASP A 77 21.68 -24.32 -22.96
C ASP A 77 21.68 -22.98 -22.20
N ILE A 78 20.49 -22.49 -21.82
CA ILE A 78 20.35 -21.28 -21.00
C ILE A 78 20.45 -21.54 -19.48
N GLY A 79 20.88 -22.74 -19.07
CA GLY A 79 21.09 -23.10 -17.67
C GLY A 79 19.80 -23.28 -16.85
N LEU A 80 18.68 -23.58 -17.50
CA LEU A 80 17.38 -23.77 -16.88
C LEU A 80 16.93 -25.24 -16.88
N THR A 81 16.09 -25.58 -15.91
CA THR A 81 15.38 -26.86 -15.84
C THR A 81 13.88 -26.59 -15.79
N ARG A 82 13.06 -27.57 -16.17
CA ARG A 82 11.58 -27.46 -16.12
C ARG A 82 11.07 -27.06 -14.74
N CYS A 83 11.64 -27.65 -13.69
CA CYS A 83 11.31 -27.32 -12.31
C CYS A 83 11.71 -25.88 -11.93
N GLY A 84 12.76 -25.33 -12.54
CA GLY A 84 13.28 -23.98 -12.29
C GLY A 84 12.57 -22.85 -13.04
N ILE A 85 11.72 -23.16 -14.04
CA ILE A 85 11.09 -22.14 -14.91
C ILE A 85 10.36 -21.07 -14.11
N ARG A 86 9.54 -21.46 -13.13
CA ARG A 86 8.74 -20.50 -12.35
C ARG A 86 9.62 -19.56 -11.54
N ALA A 87 10.62 -20.10 -10.83
CA ALA A 87 11.55 -19.31 -10.03
C ALA A 87 12.36 -18.33 -10.91
N ALA A 88 12.78 -18.78 -12.09
CA ALA A 88 13.48 -17.90 -13.04
C ALA A 88 12.57 -16.79 -13.59
N ALA A 89 11.31 -17.10 -13.90
CA ALA A 89 10.33 -16.11 -14.34
C ALA A 89 10.06 -15.05 -13.26
N GLU A 90 9.89 -15.46 -12.00
CA GLU A 90 9.75 -14.55 -10.85
C GLU A 90 10.97 -13.62 -10.73
N GLN A 91 12.18 -14.17 -10.76
CA GLN A 91 13.42 -13.37 -10.70
C GLN A 91 13.57 -12.40 -11.87
N ALA A 92 13.17 -12.80 -13.08
CA ALA A 92 13.24 -11.93 -14.25
C ALA A 92 12.27 -10.73 -14.12
N VAL A 93 11.03 -10.99 -13.68
CA VAL A 93 10.02 -9.95 -13.47
C VAL A 93 10.42 -9.01 -12.34
N ASP A 94 10.98 -9.52 -11.25
CA ASP A 94 11.41 -8.70 -10.11
C ASP A 94 12.62 -7.80 -10.49
N LYS A 95 13.57 -8.31 -11.28
CA LYS A 95 14.68 -7.51 -11.83
C LYS A 95 14.22 -6.41 -12.78
N GLU A 96 13.18 -6.66 -13.57
CA GLU A 96 12.62 -5.63 -14.46
C GLU A 96 11.93 -4.53 -13.64
N HIS A 97 11.21 -4.90 -12.59
CA HIS A 97 10.58 -3.94 -11.68
C HIS A 97 11.61 -3.07 -10.93
N SER A 98 12.74 -3.64 -10.51
CA SER A 98 13.79 -2.85 -9.86
C SER A 98 14.40 -1.83 -10.83
N ARG A 99 14.67 -2.22 -12.08
CA ARG A 99 15.19 -1.30 -13.11
C ARG A 99 14.22 -0.17 -13.44
N ALA A 100 12.93 -0.49 -13.54
CA ALA A 100 11.90 0.52 -13.78
C ALA A 100 11.75 1.49 -12.59
N SER A 101 12.00 1.03 -11.37
CA SER A 101 12.01 1.88 -10.18
C SER A 101 13.23 2.79 -10.11
N ASP A 102 14.40 2.35 -10.59
CA ASP A 102 15.63 3.15 -10.58
C ASP A 102 15.63 4.25 -11.66
N ALA A 103 14.79 4.10 -12.68
CA ALA A 103 14.68 5.04 -13.81
C ALA A 103 13.63 6.16 -13.61
N ALA A 104 12.82 6.10 -12.54
CA ALA A 104 11.69 7.00 -12.29
C ALA A 104 11.99 8.03 -11.19
#